data_AF-A0A166HAG2-F1
#
_entry.id   AF-A0A166HAG2-F1
#
_cell.length_a   1.000
_cell.length_b   1.000
_cell.length_c   1.000
_cell.angle_alpha   90.00
_cell.angle_beta   90.00
_cell.angle_gamma   90.00
#
_symmetry.space_group_name_H-M   'P 1'
#
loop_
_entity.id
_entity.type
_entity.pdbx_description
1 polymer ?
#
loop_
_entity_poly.entity_id
_entity_poly.type
_entity_poly.pdbx_seq_one_letter_code
_entity_poly.pdbx_strand_id
1 'polypeptide(L)' 'MSAIVENQEVNIGDEVFFKADVEQTARIIEIEGEGVDADITVEAPEDGFCGNYIGRRDTYTLSARNCSLA' A
#
# COMPACT_ATOMS: atom_id res chain seq x y z
N MET A 1 3.78 -2.43 14.75
CA MET A 1 4.44 -1.46 13.86
C MET A 1 3.33 -0.75 13.12
N SER A 2 3.41 0.56 12.98
CA SER A 2 2.38 1.39 12.34
C SER A 2 3.01 2.33 11.34
N ALA A 3 2.25 2.66 10.31
CA ALA A 3 2.65 3.57 9.25
C ALA A 3 1.81 4.85 9.33
N ILE A 4 2.37 5.96 8.86
CA ILE A 4 1.63 7.23 8.75
C ILE A 4 1.39 7.53 7.29
N VAL A 5 0.12 7.54 6.90
CA VAL A 5 -0.36 7.94 5.57
C VAL A 5 -1.17 9.23 5.76
N GLU A 6 -0.77 10.30 5.08
CA GLU A 6 -1.44 11.61 5.14
C GLU A 6 -1.66 12.17 6.57
N ASN A 7 -0.70 11.93 7.47
CA ASN A 7 -0.74 12.26 8.91
C ASN A 7 -1.74 11.44 9.74
N GLN A 8 -2.29 10.36 9.20
CA GLN A 8 -3.12 9.41 9.91
C GLN A 8 -2.36 8.09 10.08
N GLU A 9 -2.47 7.51 11.27
CA GLU A 9 -1.93 6.18 11.56
C GLU A 9 -2.78 5.11 10.86
N VAL A 10 -2.13 4.26 10.08
CA VAL A 10 -2.73 3.10 9.41
C VAL A 10 -2.09 1.82 9.94
N ASN A 11 -2.88 0.74 9.92
CA ASN A 11 -2.53 -0.56 10.47
C ASN A 11 -2.69 -1.66 9.43
N ILE A 12 -2.12 -2.83 9.75
CA ILE A 12 -2.36 -4.06 8.98
C ILE A 12 -3.87 -4.32 8.94
N GLY A 13 -4.38 -4.52 7.74
CA GLY A 13 -5.78 -4.73 7.45
C GLY A 13 -6.51 -3.51 6.90
N ASP A 14 -5.95 -2.30 7.02
CA ASP A 14 -6.51 -1.09 6.45
C ASP A 14 -6.29 -1.03 4.92
N GLU A 15 -7.19 -0.34 4.23
CA GLU A 15 -7.10 -0.09 2.79
C GLU A 15 -6.43 1.25 2.51
N VAL A 16 -5.62 1.28 1.46
CA VAL A 16 -4.95 2.48 0.97
C VAL A 16 -5.05 2.57 -0.54
N PHE A 17 -5.03 3.79 -1.06
CA PHE A 17 -4.76 4.02 -2.47
C PHE A 17 -3.27 4.18 -2.72
N PHE A 18 -2.81 3.71 -3.87
CA PHE A 18 -1.46 3.99 -4.35
C PHE A 18 -1.45 4.05 -5.88
N LYS A 19 -0.41 4.65 -6.45
CA LYS A 19 -0.29 4.81 -7.90
C LYS A 19 0.94 4.09 -8.45
N ALA A 20 0.68 3.14 -9.35
CA ALA A 20 1.69 2.43 -10.13
C ALA A 20 1.14 2.20 -11.54
N ASP A 21 1.56 3.04 -12.48
CA ASP A 21 0.91 3.31 -13.78
C ASP A 21 -0.50 3.91 -13.67
N VAL A 22 -1.39 3.24 -12.92
CA VAL A 22 -2.76 3.63 -12.61
C VAL A 22 -2.96 3.72 -11.10
N GLU A 23 -3.98 4.47 -10.66
CA GLU A 23 -4.41 4.51 -9.26
C GLU A 23 -5.17 3.23 -8.92
N GLN A 24 -4.86 2.65 -7.76
CA GLN A 24 -5.34 1.33 -7.34
C GLN A 24 -5.57 1.30 -5.83
N THR A 25 -6.54 0.50 -5.40
CA THR A 25 -6.79 0.20 -3.99
C THR A 25 -6.07 -1.08 -3.60
N ALA A 26 -5.54 -1.12 -2.38
CA ALA A 26 -4.89 -2.29 -1.84
C ALA A 26 -5.05 -2.37 -0.32
N ARG A 27 -4.94 -3.57 0.23
CA ARG A 27 -5.00 -3.79 1.67
C ARG A 27 -3.62 -4.00 2.26
N ILE A 28 -3.30 -3.34 3.36
CA ILE A 28 -2.01 -3.49 4.03
C ILE A 28 -1.94 -4.87 4.70
N ILE A 29 -0.93 -5.66 4.34
CA ILE A 29 -0.68 -6.98 4.93
C ILE A 29 0.56 -7.01 5.82
N GLU A 30 1.48 -6.07 5.63
CA GLU A 30 2.71 -5.95 6.41
C GLU A 30 3.16 -4.50 6.51
N ILE A 31 3.76 -4.15 7.64
CA ILE A 31 4.38 -2.84 7.89
C ILE A 31 5.76 -3.09 8.48
N GLU A 32 6.81 -2.64 7.80
CA GLU A 32 8.20 -2.67 8.26
C GLU A 32 8.68 -1.25 8.56
N GLY A 33 9.20 -1.03 9.77
CA GLY A 33 9.60 0.30 10.25
C GLY A 33 8.48 1.03 10.98
N GLU A 34 8.60 2.36 11.08
CA GLU A 34 7.66 3.22 11.84
C GLU A 34 7.44 4.57 11.16
N GLY A 35 6.20 5.07 11.27
CA GLY A 35 5.84 6.43 10.89
C GLY A 35 5.75 6.65 9.38
N VAL A 36 6.13 7.84 8.92
CA VAL A 36 6.05 8.22 7.50
C VAL A 36 7.09 7.50 6.62
N ASP A 37 8.11 6.91 7.23
CA ASP A 37 9.20 6.22 6.52
C ASP A 37 9.04 4.69 6.56
N ALA A 38 7.91 4.19 7.08
CA ALA A 38 7.60 2.78 7.05
C ALA A 38 7.41 2.29 5.60
N ASP A 39 7.92 1.10 5.32
CA ASP A 39 7.58 0.35 4.12
C ASP A 39 6.33 -0.48 4.41
N ILE A 40 5.37 -0.43 3.51
CA ILE A 40 4.12 -1.16 3.60
C ILE A 40 4.04 -2.15 2.44
N THR A 41 3.78 -3.42 2.77
CA THR A 41 3.42 -4.43 1.78
C THR A 41 1.91 -4.50 1.71
N VAL A 42 1.39 -4.35 0.49
CA VAL A 42 -0.03 -4.35 0.22
C VAL A 42 -0.42 -5.53 -0.66
N GLU A 43 -1.60 -6.09 -0.43
CA GLU A 43 -2.23 -7.11 -1.27
C GLU A 43 -3.31 -6.50 -2.18
N ALA A 44 -3.39 -7.00 -3.39
CA ALA A 44 -4.41 -6.60 -4.35
C ALA A 44 -5.78 -7.19 -3.99
N PRO A 45 -6.89 -6.53 -4.37
CA PRO A 45 -8.20 -7.17 -4.41
C PRO A 45 -8.20 -8.36 -5.39
N GLU A 46 -9.23 -9.22 -5.34
CA GLU A 46 -9.31 -10.57 -5.98
C GLU A 46 -8.79 -10.69 -7.44
N ASP A 47 -8.73 -9.59 -8.19
CA ASP A 47 -8.28 -9.52 -9.59
C ASP A 47 -6.79 -9.15 -9.80
N GLY A 48 -6.01 -8.96 -8.72
CA GLY A 48 -4.59 -8.58 -8.78
C GLY A 48 -4.36 -7.10 -9.10
N PHE A 49 -3.10 -6.65 -9.03
CA PHE A 49 -2.77 -5.28 -9.42
C PHE A 49 -2.79 -5.10 -10.96
N CYS A 50 -3.46 -4.05 -11.40
CA CYS A 50 -3.41 -3.53 -12.75
C CYS A 50 -2.08 -2.81 -13.03
N GLY A 51 -1.78 -2.60 -14.31
CA GLY A 51 -0.56 -1.90 -14.74
C GLY A 51 0.58 -2.84 -15.13
N ASN A 52 1.42 -2.35 -16.05
CA ASN A 52 2.56 -3.11 -16.57
C ASN A 52 3.72 -3.11 -15.58
N TYR A 53 3.80 -2.08 -14.74
CA TYR A 53 4.87 -1.91 -13.76
C TYR A 53 4.85 -2.98 -12.66
N ILE A 54 3.66 -3.30 -12.12
CA ILE A 54 3.51 -4.34 -11.09
C ILE A 54 3.39 -5.73 -11.71
N GLY A 55 2.86 -5.82 -12.94
CA GLY A 55 2.84 -7.07 -13.71
C GLY A 55 1.90 -8.12 -13.15
N ARG A 56 0.71 -7.73 -12.67
CA ARG A 56 -0.30 -8.62 -12.06
C ARG A 56 0.22 -9.40 -10.85
N ARG A 57 1.15 -8.84 -10.09
CA ARG A 57 1.47 -9.41 -8.78
C ARG A 57 0.31 -9.17 -7.83
N ASP A 58 0.14 -10.10 -6.91
CA ASP A 58 -0.88 -10.02 -5.86
C ASP A 58 -0.39 -9.19 -4.67
N THR A 59 0.93 -8.98 -4.56
CA THR A 59 1.57 -8.22 -3.48
C THR A 59 2.58 -7.21 -4.02
N TYR A 60 2.65 -6.05 -3.38
CA TYR A 60 3.59 -4.99 -3.74
C TYR A 60 4.06 -4.23 -2.49
N THR A 61 5.35 -3.93 -2.40
CA THR A 61 5.92 -3.16 -1.28
C THR A 61 6.25 -1.76 -1.75
N LEU A 62 5.82 -0.76 -0.97
CA LEU A 62 6.03 0.65 -1.23
C LEU A 62 6.17 1.42 0.09
N SER A 63 6.82 2.58 0.04
CA SER A 63 6.87 3.49 1.18
C SER A 63 5.47 4.05 1.48
N ALA A 64 5.14 4.20 2.77
CA ALA A 64 3.90 4.83 3.25
C ALA A 64 3.66 6.23 2.64
N ARG A 65 4.73 6.96 2.27
CA ARG A 65 4.64 8.26 1.60
C ARG A 65 4.02 8.21 0.20
N ASN A 66 4.00 7.04 -0.43
CA ASN A 66 3.45 6.82 -1.76
C ASN A 66 1.99 6.34 -1.72
N CYS A 67 1.38 6.32 -0.53
CA CYS A 67 -0.02 5.98 -0.33
C CYS A 67 -0.87 7.20 0.05
N SER A 68 -2.17 7.07 -0.22
CA SER A 68 -3.23 7.96 0.24
C SER A 68 -4.32 7.16 0.95
N LEU A 69 -5.11 7.82 1.80
CA LEU A 69 -6.19 7.17 2.53
C LEU A 69 -7.32 6.72 1.59
N ALA A 70 -7.82 5.50 1.79
CA ALA A 70 -8.94 4.93 1.03
C ALA A 70 -10.31 5.57 1.35
#